data_AF-A0A2N2HZN2-F1
#
_entry.id   AF-A0A2N2HZN2-F1
#
_cell.length_a   1.000
_cell.length_b   1.000
_cell.length_c   1.000
_cell.angle_alpha   90.00
_cell.angle_beta   90.00
_cell.angle_gamma   90.00
#
_symmetry.space_group_name_H-M   'P 1'
#
loop_
_entity.id
_entity.type
_entity.pdbx_description
1 polymer ?
#
loop_
_entity_poly.entity_id
_entity_poly.type
_entity_poly.pdbx_seq_one_letter_code
_entity_poly.pdbx_strand_id
1 'polypeptide(L)'
;MPVICFEKSALCLTAGGKYPRLAQFFDEEFSFMTTKRQRRSENIKEKKIKKSTRILYLSVILGGAFILLVLFFITLFNLIFPPVDMDAMKKKERQVVKIYFSDPQERFLMPEKRYVIKENDAAAQAKEIVKAILDGSKTGLVNTFPAGVGLRDVKVADADTALVNFSKNLIKLHQGSSTAEMASIYSLTNSITQNIPAIKKVKILVEGKEVSSIKGHISTQKAFRPDLELIVAEKEKNS
;
A
#
# COMPACT_ATOMS: atom_id res chain seq x y z
N MET A 1 12.55 -68.05 -6.39
CA MET A 1 11.31 -68.81 -6.72
C MET A 1 10.32 -67.82 -7.32
N PRO A 2 9.57 -68.13 -8.40
CA PRO A 2 9.73 -69.14 -9.46
C PRO A 2 10.33 -68.47 -10.74
N VAL A 3 11.05 -69.07 -11.69
CA VAL A 3 11.01 -70.35 -12.42
C VAL A 3 9.74 -70.53 -13.26
N ILE A 4 9.80 -70.15 -14.53
CA ILE A 4 9.05 -70.81 -15.61
C ILE A 4 10.02 -71.04 -16.77
N CYS A 5 10.48 -72.29 -16.86
CA CYS A 5 11.03 -72.89 -18.07
C CYS A 5 9.95 -72.97 -19.15
N PHE A 6 10.30 -72.69 -20.40
CA PHE A 6 9.62 -73.35 -21.52
C PHE A 6 10.63 -74.12 -22.34
N GLU A 7 10.48 -75.41 -22.19
CA GLU A 7 11.16 -76.53 -22.81
C GLU A 7 10.63 -76.69 -24.24
N LYS A 8 11.53 -76.84 -25.22
CA LYS A 8 11.22 -77.61 -26.42
C LYS A 8 12.39 -78.52 -26.77
N SER A 9 12.02 -79.78 -26.66
CA SER A 9 12.77 -81.01 -26.79
C SER A 9 13.08 -81.33 -28.26
N ALA A 10 14.19 -82.05 -28.44
CA ALA A 10 14.39 -83.17 -29.36
C ALA A 10 14.11 -82.96 -30.87
N LEU A 11 15.11 -83.23 -31.70
CA LEU A 11 15.25 -84.58 -32.26
C LEU A 11 16.62 -84.81 -32.89
N CYS A 12 17.24 -85.92 -32.47
CA CYS A 12 18.42 -86.50 -33.06
C CYS A 12 17.99 -87.24 -34.35
N LEU A 13 18.63 -86.95 -35.48
CA LEU A 13 18.58 -87.81 -36.67
C LEU A 13 20.01 -88.01 -37.18
N THR A 14 20.40 -89.28 -37.14
CA THR A 14 21.65 -89.86 -37.58
C THR A 14 21.84 -89.75 -39.08
N ALA A 15 23.02 -89.33 -39.54
CA ALA A 15 23.58 -89.78 -40.82
C ALA A 15 25.10 -89.52 -40.82
N GLY A 16 25.88 -90.60 -40.91
CA GLY A 16 27.33 -90.54 -41.08
C GLY A 16 27.71 -89.88 -42.41
N GLY A 17 28.83 -89.16 -42.42
CA GLY A 17 29.27 -88.49 -43.65
C GLY A 17 30.42 -87.50 -43.50
N LYS A 18 31.58 -87.96 -43.04
CA LYS A 18 32.87 -87.74 -43.71
C LYS A 18 33.23 -86.33 -44.25
N TYR A 19 33.41 -85.29 -43.41
CA TYR A 19 34.18 -84.08 -43.80
C TYR A 19 34.84 -83.35 -42.59
N PRO A 20 36.14 -83.56 -42.30
CA PRO A 20 36.85 -82.85 -41.23
C PRO A 20 37.62 -81.63 -41.80
N ARG A 21 36.93 -80.74 -42.54
CA ARG A 21 37.62 -79.57 -43.13
C ARG A 21 36.73 -78.37 -43.49
N LEU A 22 35.62 -78.17 -42.77
CA LEU A 22 34.76 -76.98 -42.94
C LEU A 22 34.31 -76.31 -41.63
N ALA A 23 34.60 -76.89 -40.47
CA ALA A 23 34.30 -76.25 -39.18
C ALA A 23 35.37 -75.24 -38.74
N GLN A 24 36.60 -75.35 -39.23
CA GLN A 24 37.72 -74.49 -38.81
C GLN A 24 37.81 -73.17 -39.57
N PHE A 25 37.19 -73.06 -40.75
CA PHE A 25 37.26 -71.83 -41.56
C PHE A 25 36.12 -70.85 -41.28
N PHE A 26 35.06 -71.28 -40.57
CA PHE A 26 33.91 -70.43 -40.24
C PHE A 26 33.99 -69.79 -38.84
N ASP A 27 34.92 -70.22 -37.97
CA ASP A 27 35.11 -69.64 -36.63
C ASP A 27 36.10 -68.46 -36.60
N GLU A 28 37.01 -68.36 -37.57
CA GLU A 28 38.01 -67.28 -37.61
C GLU A 28 37.45 -65.95 -38.15
N GLU A 29 36.46 -66.01 -39.05
CA GLU A 29 35.84 -64.82 -39.64
C GLU A 29 34.76 -64.20 -38.72
N PHE A 30 34.09 -65.02 -37.90
CA PHE A 30 33.07 -64.54 -36.96
C PHE A 30 33.67 -63.83 -35.74
N SER A 31 34.87 -64.22 -35.29
CA SER A 31 35.62 -63.54 -34.21
C SER A 31 36.16 -62.16 -34.66
N PHE A 32 36.58 -62.02 -35.92
CA PHE A 32 37.06 -60.75 -36.47
C PHE A 32 35.92 -59.77 -36.83
N MET A 33 34.72 -60.27 -37.14
CA MET A 33 33.54 -59.46 -37.48
C MET A 33 32.81 -58.83 -36.27
N THR A 34 33.09 -59.26 -35.03
CA THR A 34 32.47 -58.69 -33.82
C THR A 34 33.28 -57.54 -33.19
N THR A 35 34.59 -57.48 -33.45
CA THR A 35 35.51 -56.51 -32.82
C THR A 35 35.49 -55.10 -33.45
N LYS A 36 35.12 -54.94 -34.72
CA LYS A 36 35.01 -53.61 -35.38
C LYS A 36 33.77 -52.80 -34.97
N ARG A 37 32.66 -53.45 -34.60
CA ARG A 37 31.44 -52.77 -34.11
C ARG A 37 31.57 -52.32 -32.66
N GLN A 38 32.22 -53.11 -31.79
CA GLN A 38 32.38 -52.79 -30.37
C GLN A 38 33.24 -51.53 -30.14
N ARG A 39 34.40 -51.40 -30.78
CA ARG A 39 35.27 -50.19 -30.64
C ARG A 39 34.58 -48.88 -31.04
N ARG A 40 33.73 -48.88 -32.07
CA ARG A 40 32.98 -47.67 -32.47
C ARG A 40 31.95 -47.29 -31.41
N SER A 41 31.30 -48.28 -30.79
CA SER A 41 30.29 -48.03 -29.75
C SER A 41 30.89 -47.54 -28.43
N GLU A 42 32.07 -48.03 -28.04
CA GLU A 42 32.79 -47.58 -26.84
C GLU A 42 33.35 -46.17 -27.02
N ASN A 43 33.96 -45.86 -28.17
CA ASN A 43 34.44 -44.51 -28.46
C ASN A 43 33.31 -43.46 -28.49
N ILE A 44 32.11 -43.84 -28.94
CA ILE A 44 30.93 -42.96 -28.89
C ILE A 44 30.40 -42.84 -27.45
N LYS A 45 30.39 -43.93 -26.67
CA LYS A 45 30.00 -43.92 -25.26
C LYS A 45 30.95 -43.09 -24.41
N GLU A 46 32.26 -43.24 -24.54
CA GLU A 46 33.27 -42.43 -23.84
C GLU A 46 33.16 -40.94 -24.17
N LYS A 47 32.95 -40.60 -25.45
CA LYS A 47 32.73 -39.20 -25.87
C LYS A 47 31.41 -38.64 -25.33
N LYS A 48 30.35 -39.45 -25.25
CA LYS A 48 29.06 -39.05 -24.66
C LYS A 48 29.14 -38.88 -23.13
N ILE A 49 29.85 -39.76 -22.42
CA ILE A 49 30.05 -39.66 -20.97
C ILE A 49 30.88 -38.43 -20.61
N LYS A 50 32.00 -38.17 -21.33
CA LYS A 50 32.81 -36.96 -21.15
C LYS A 50 32.05 -35.66 -21.44
N LYS A 51 31.04 -35.68 -22.33
CA LYS A 51 30.18 -34.53 -22.62
C LYS A 51 29.08 -34.35 -21.56
N SER A 52 28.49 -35.45 -21.06
CA SER A 52 27.42 -35.41 -20.05
C SER A 52 27.92 -34.95 -18.68
N THR A 53 29.10 -35.37 -18.24
CA THR A 53 29.68 -34.91 -16.96
C THR A 53 29.98 -33.41 -16.97
N ARG A 54 30.51 -32.89 -18.09
CA ARG A 54 30.73 -31.43 -18.27
C ARG A 54 29.43 -30.63 -18.21
N ILE A 55 28.36 -31.13 -18.83
CA ILE A 55 27.05 -30.48 -18.77
C ILE A 55 26.50 -30.46 -17.34
N LEU A 56 26.69 -31.55 -16.57
CA LEU A 56 26.24 -31.64 -15.18
C LEU A 56 26.98 -30.64 -14.28
N TYR A 57 28.30 -30.50 -14.43
CA TYR A 57 29.06 -29.47 -13.71
C TYR A 57 28.61 -28.06 -14.09
N LEU A 58 28.38 -27.79 -15.38
CA LEU A 58 27.89 -26.49 -15.84
C LEU A 58 26.51 -26.16 -15.26
N SER A 59 25.59 -27.13 -15.16
CA SER A 59 24.28 -26.89 -14.55
C SER A 59 24.35 -26.60 -13.05
N VAL A 60 25.27 -27.25 -12.31
CA VAL A 60 25.45 -27.01 -10.87
C VAL A 60 26.04 -25.62 -10.63
N ILE A 61 27.03 -25.21 -11.42
CA ILE A 61 27.65 -23.88 -11.32
C ILE A 61 26.63 -22.78 -11.65
N LEU A 62 25.83 -22.97 -12.71
CA LEU A 62 24.82 -22.00 -13.11
C LEU A 62 23.70 -21.87 -12.06
N GLY A 63 23.27 -22.99 -11.47
CA GLY A 63 22.29 -22.98 -10.38
C GLY A 63 22.83 -22.29 -9.11
N GLY A 64 24.07 -22.58 -8.72
CA GLY A 64 24.71 -21.92 -7.59
C GLY A 64 24.88 -20.40 -7.79
N ALA A 65 25.28 -19.99 -8.99
CA ALA A 65 25.37 -18.57 -9.35
C ALA A 65 23.99 -17.89 -9.31
N PHE A 66 22.93 -18.56 -9.76
CA PHE A 66 21.57 -18.04 -9.69
C PHE A 66 21.10 -17.87 -8.25
N ILE A 67 21.36 -18.84 -7.37
CA ILE A 67 21.03 -18.76 -5.95
C ILE A 67 21.78 -17.59 -5.28
N LEU A 68 23.08 -17.45 -5.56
CA LEU A 68 23.86 -16.31 -5.07
C LEU A 68 23.32 -14.97 -5.58
N LEU A 69 22.89 -14.90 -6.84
CA LEU A 69 22.29 -13.70 -7.41
C LEU A 69 20.97 -13.36 -6.72
N VAL A 70 20.11 -14.35 -6.48
CA VAL A 70 18.84 -14.16 -5.77
C VAL A 70 19.08 -13.71 -4.33
N LEU A 71 20.00 -14.35 -3.60
CA LEU A 71 20.37 -13.95 -2.25
C LEU A 71 20.97 -12.55 -2.23
N PHE A 72 21.88 -12.23 -3.16
CA PHE A 72 22.44 -10.90 -3.31
C PHE A 72 21.34 -9.87 -3.54
N PHE A 73 20.39 -10.14 -4.44
CA PHE A 73 19.23 -9.27 -4.66
C PHE A 73 18.40 -9.11 -3.38
N ILE A 74 18.08 -10.17 -2.66
CA ILE A 74 17.32 -10.09 -1.39
C ILE A 74 18.07 -9.23 -0.36
N THR A 75 19.37 -9.44 -0.18
CA THR A 75 20.18 -8.66 0.77
C THR A 75 20.29 -7.19 0.36
N LEU A 76 20.46 -6.92 -0.94
CA LEU A 76 20.55 -5.58 -1.50
C LEU A 76 19.23 -4.83 -1.36
N PHE A 77 18.11 -5.49 -1.66
CA PHE A 77 16.77 -4.91 -1.48
C PHE A 77 16.46 -4.63 -0.02
N ASN A 78 16.82 -5.51 0.92
CA ASN A 78 16.64 -5.24 2.36
C ASN A 78 17.53 -4.09 2.87
N LEU A 79 18.71 -3.87 2.28
CA LEU A 79 19.61 -2.78 2.67
C LEU A 79 19.15 -1.41 2.13
N ILE A 80 18.63 -1.38 0.89
CA ILE A 80 18.15 -0.17 0.23
C ILE A 80 16.72 0.18 0.66
N PHE A 81 15.89 -0.83 0.86
CA PHE A 81 14.52 -0.73 1.34
C PHE A 81 14.40 -1.58 2.60
N PRO A 82 14.76 -1.05 3.80
CA PRO A 82 14.44 -1.75 5.04
C PRO A 82 12.95 -2.12 5.00
N PRO A 83 12.56 -3.31 5.49
CA PRO A 83 11.15 -3.68 5.57
C PRO A 83 10.44 -2.55 6.29
N VAL A 84 9.59 -1.84 5.56
CA VAL A 84 8.87 -0.68 6.08
C VAL A 84 8.14 -1.16 7.32
N ASP A 85 8.47 -0.61 8.48
CA ASP A 85 7.77 -0.89 9.73
C ASP A 85 6.28 -0.66 9.49
N MET A 86 5.51 -1.74 9.41
CA MET A 86 4.06 -1.69 9.16
C MET A 86 3.33 -0.95 10.29
N ASP A 87 3.98 -0.79 11.44
CA ASP A 87 3.53 0.05 12.56
C ASP A 87 3.67 1.55 12.27
N ALA A 88 4.70 1.95 11.50
CA ALA A 88 4.89 3.32 11.00
C ALA A 88 4.00 3.64 9.78
N MET A 89 3.64 2.61 9.00
CA MET A 89 2.56 2.65 8.01
C MET A 89 1.23 2.15 8.59
N LYS A 90 0.85 2.61 9.78
CA LYS A 90 -0.59 2.73 10.06
C LYS A 90 -1.12 3.75 9.06
N LYS A 91 -1.53 3.30 7.87
CA LYS A 91 -2.19 4.10 6.83
C LYS A 91 -3.42 4.67 7.53
N LYS A 92 -3.27 5.84 8.14
CA LYS A 92 -4.31 6.41 8.97
C LYS A 92 -5.53 6.49 8.08
N GLU A 93 -6.58 5.79 8.50
CA GLU A 93 -7.82 5.70 7.73
C GLU A 93 -8.24 7.11 7.36
N ARG A 94 -8.67 7.33 6.12
CA ARG A 94 -9.20 8.63 5.72
C ARG A 94 -10.71 8.56 5.82
N GLN A 95 -11.31 9.60 6.37
CA GLN A 95 -12.76 9.77 6.38
C GLN A 95 -13.15 11.03 5.63
N VAL A 96 -14.34 11.00 5.04
CA VAL A 96 -14.94 12.18 4.40
C VAL A 96 -15.60 13.02 5.48
N VAL A 97 -15.19 14.27 5.60
CA VAL A 97 -15.81 15.27 6.48
C VAL A 97 -16.46 16.39 5.67
N LYS A 98 -17.51 16.98 6.22
CA LYS A 98 -18.18 18.16 5.66
C LYS A 98 -17.61 19.43 6.30
N ILE A 99 -16.95 20.25 5.50
CA ILE A 99 -16.36 21.52 5.94
C ILE A 99 -17.19 22.65 5.34
N TYR A 100 -17.44 23.71 6.10
CA TYR A 100 -18.29 24.80 5.66
C TYR A 100 -17.45 26.04 5.33
N PHE A 101 -17.61 26.57 4.12
CA PHE A 101 -16.97 27.81 3.66
C PHE A 101 -18.02 28.84 3.25
N SER A 102 -17.64 30.11 3.14
CA SER A 102 -18.58 31.16 2.74
C SER A 102 -18.89 31.07 1.25
N ASP A 103 -20.13 31.37 0.89
CA ASP A 103 -20.49 31.59 -0.50
C ASP A 103 -19.86 32.90 -1.05
N PRO A 104 -19.78 33.09 -2.38
CA PRO A 104 -19.24 34.32 -2.96
C PRO A 104 -19.97 35.61 -2.59
N GLN A 105 -21.17 35.53 -1.98
CA GLN A 105 -21.92 36.68 -1.50
C GLN A 105 -21.80 36.88 0.02
N GLU A 106 -21.01 36.04 0.70
CA GLU A 106 -20.80 36.04 2.16
C GLU A 106 -22.09 36.01 3.00
N ARG A 107 -23.18 35.45 2.46
CA ARG A 107 -24.47 35.36 3.16
C ARG A 107 -24.70 34.00 3.80
N PHE A 108 -24.19 32.94 3.19
CA PHE A 108 -24.43 31.59 3.65
C PHE A 108 -23.15 30.75 3.62
N LEU A 109 -23.18 29.66 4.38
CA LEU A 109 -22.15 28.66 4.45
C LEU A 109 -22.51 27.50 3.52
N MET A 110 -21.60 27.20 2.59
CA MET A 110 -21.72 26.08 1.66
C MET A 110 -20.85 24.90 2.13
N PRO A 111 -21.38 23.66 2.10
CA PRO A 111 -20.61 22.48 2.46
C PRO A 111 -19.62 22.08 1.35
N GLU A 112 -18.41 21.73 1.74
CA GLU A 112 -17.36 21.13 0.93
C GLU A 112 -16.95 19.79 1.58
N LYS A 113 -17.02 18.70 0.81
CA LYS A 113 -16.61 17.36 1.27
C LYS A 113 -15.10 17.21 1.11
N ARG A 114 -14.39 16.88 2.18
CA ARG A 114 -12.93 16.72 2.18
C ARG A 114 -12.49 15.44 2.87
N TYR A 115 -11.48 14.77 2.31
CA TYR A 115 -10.83 13.65 2.97
C TYR A 115 -9.87 14.18 4.03
N VAL A 116 -10.08 13.80 5.28
CA VAL A 116 -9.17 14.05 6.40
C VAL A 116 -8.74 12.73 7.02
N ILE A 117 -7.61 12.79 7.71
CA ILE A 117 -7.15 11.68 8.53
C ILE A 117 -8.17 11.44 9.65
N LYS A 118 -8.58 10.18 9.81
CA LYS A 118 -9.42 9.73 10.90
C LYS A 118 -8.55 9.49 12.13
N GLU A 119 -8.92 10.13 13.22
CA GLU A 119 -8.31 10.00 14.53
C GLU A 119 -9.36 9.42 15.49
N ASN A 120 -8.90 8.65 16.49
CA ASN A 120 -9.80 8.03 17.47
C ASN A 120 -10.26 9.01 18.56
N ASP A 121 -9.46 10.03 18.83
CA ASP A 121 -9.75 11.06 19.81
C ASP A 121 -10.50 12.24 19.17
N ALA A 122 -11.51 12.76 19.87
CA ALA A 122 -12.33 13.87 19.39
C ALA A 122 -11.51 15.17 19.23
N ALA A 123 -10.55 15.43 20.13
CA ALA A 123 -9.72 16.63 20.03
C ALA A 123 -8.75 16.53 18.84
N ALA A 124 -8.13 15.36 18.65
CA ALA A 124 -7.29 15.07 17.49
C ALA A 124 -8.09 15.16 16.17
N GLN A 125 -9.30 14.63 16.12
CA GLN A 125 -10.16 14.71 14.94
C GLN A 125 -10.56 16.16 14.64
N ALA A 126 -10.92 16.93 15.66
CA ALA A 126 -11.23 18.35 15.52
C ALA A 126 -10.01 19.13 15.00
N LYS A 127 -8.81 18.81 15.48
CA LYS A 127 -7.56 19.42 15.00
C LYS A 127 -7.37 19.23 13.49
N GLU A 128 -7.61 18.03 12.97
CA GLU A 128 -7.51 17.75 11.52
C GLU A 128 -8.58 18.49 10.70
N ILE A 129 -9.80 18.61 11.22
CA ILE A 129 -10.86 19.40 10.57
C ILE A 129 -10.49 20.89 10.52
N VAL A 130 -10.00 21.44 11.64
CA VAL A 130 -9.61 22.86 11.69
C VAL A 130 -8.44 23.16 10.77
N LYS A 131 -7.44 22.28 10.68
CA LYS A 131 -6.38 22.40 9.67
C LYS A 131 -6.96 22.44 8.26
N ALA A 132 -7.91 21.57 7.96
CA ALA A 132 -8.54 21.53 6.65
C ALA A 132 -9.36 22.80 6.33
N ILE A 133 -9.94 23.47 7.33
CA ILE A 133 -10.55 24.80 7.19
C ILE A 133 -9.47 25.86 6.88
N LEU A 134 -8.36 25.86 7.63
CA LEU A 134 -7.28 26.84 7.47
C LEU A 134 -6.53 26.70 6.14
N ASP A 135 -6.47 25.49 5.57
CA ASP A 135 -5.95 25.25 4.23
C ASP A 135 -6.79 25.94 3.13
N GLY A 136 -8.02 26.35 3.47
CA GLY A 136 -8.96 26.99 2.55
C GLY A 136 -9.77 26.01 1.70
N SER A 137 -10.71 26.59 0.95
CA SER A 137 -11.61 25.85 0.05
C SER A 137 -10.88 25.42 -1.22
N LYS A 138 -11.23 24.22 -1.71
CA LYS A 138 -10.71 23.68 -2.98
C LYS A 138 -11.70 23.83 -4.13
N THR A 139 -12.94 24.17 -3.81
CA THR A 139 -14.03 24.30 -4.77
C THR A 139 -14.28 25.74 -5.24
N GLY A 140 -13.46 26.70 -4.78
CA GLY A 140 -13.57 28.11 -5.15
C GLY A 140 -14.54 28.91 -4.28
N LEU A 141 -15.02 28.34 -3.18
CA LEU A 141 -15.73 29.05 -2.11
C LEU A 141 -14.79 30.02 -1.38
N VAL A 142 -15.37 31.03 -0.73
CA VAL A 142 -14.64 32.08 -0.02
C VAL A 142 -14.12 31.54 1.31
N ASN A 143 -12.82 31.72 1.56
CA ASN A 143 -12.19 31.31 2.79
C ASN A 143 -12.72 32.14 3.97
N THR A 144 -13.16 31.46 5.02
CA THR A 144 -13.68 32.11 6.22
C THR A 144 -12.55 32.65 7.09
N PHE A 145 -11.41 31.95 7.13
CA PHE A 145 -10.21 32.40 7.83
C PHE A 145 -9.20 33.06 6.87
N PRO A 146 -8.54 34.16 7.28
CA PRO A 146 -7.49 34.77 6.48
C PRO A 146 -6.24 33.89 6.42
N ALA A 147 -5.51 33.99 5.32
CA ALA A 147 -4.24 33.27 5.15
C ALA A 147 -3.24 33.66 6.24
N GLY A 148 -2.50 32.68 6.77
CA GLY A 148 -1.51 32.91 7.84
C GLY A 148 -2.05 32.81 9.26
N VAL A 149 -3.34 32.52 9.46
CA VAL A 149 -3.86 32.08 10.75
C VAL A 149 -3.39 30.66 11.04
N GLY A 150 -2.78 30.46 12.19
CA GLY A 150 -2.28 29.15 12.62
C GLY A 150 -3.13 28.57 13.74
N LEU A 151 -3.33 27.25 13.70
CA LEU A 151 -3.87 26.49 14.82
C LEU A 151 -2.75 26.15 15.81
N ARG A 152 -2.93 26.52 17.08
CA ARG A 152 -2.00 26.15 18.17
C ARG A 152 -2.36 24.80 18.75
N ASP A 153 -3.60 24.67 19.20
CA ASP A 153 -4.06 23.47 19.89
C ASP A 153 -5.58 23.33 19.82
N VAL A 154 -6.08 22.11 20.04
CA VAL A 154 -7.51 21.83 20.22
C VAL A 154 -7.65 20.90 21.41
N LYS A 155 -8.53 21.27 22.34
CA LYS A 155 -8.87 20.44 23.51
C LYS A 155 -10.37 20.28 23.59
N VAL A 156 -10.85 19.19 24.17
CA VAL A 156 -12.27 19.03 24.52
C VAL A 156 -12.39 19.19 26.03
N ALA A 157 -13.17 20.17 26.45
CA ALA A 157 -13.53 20.45 27.83
C ALA A 157 -14.98 20.03 28.10
N ASP A 158 -15.28 19.68 29.36
CA ASP A 158 -16.64 19.42 29.85
C ASP A 158 -17.45 18.43 28.99
N ALA A 159 -16.76 17.45 28.40
CA ALA A 159 -17.24 16.41 27.49
C ALA A 159 -17.87 16.87 26.15
N ASP A 160 -18.44 18.09 26.04
CA ASP A 160 -19.18 18.54 24.84
C ASP A 160 -18.65 19.82 24.18
N THR A 161 -17.64 20.46 24.77
CA THR A 161 -17.15 21.78 24.33
C THR A 161 -15.73 21.70 23.80
N ALA A 162 -15.52 22.00 22.52
CA ALA A 162 -14.19 22.08 21.93
C ALA A 162 -13.57 23.47 22.15
N LEU A 163 -12.43 23.52 22.82
CA LEU A 163 -11.58 24.69 22.97
C LEU A 163 -10.59 24.72 21.80
N VAL A 164 -10.78 25.63 20.85
CA VAL A 164 -9.93 25.76 19.67
C VAL A 164 -9.02 26.98 19.86
N ASN A 165 -7.72 26.74 19.98
CA ASN A 165 -6.73 27.76 20.26
C ASN A 165 -5.97 28.15 18.99
N PHE A 166 -6.15 29.41 18.56
CA PHE A 166 -5.48 29.98 17.40
C PHE A 166 -4.28 30.84 17.78
N SER A 167 -3.43 31.11 16.79
CA SER A 167 -2.35 32.09 16.94
C SER A 167 -2.89 33.52 16.94
N LYS A 168 -2.10 34.46 17.46
CA LYS A 168 -2.43 35.91 17.47
C LYS A 168 -2.75 36.47 16.07
N ASN A 169 -2.35 35.77 15.01
CA ASN A 169 -2.64 36.17 13.63
C ASN A 169 -4.13 36.19 13.32
N LEU A 170 -4.96 35.42 14.05
CA LEU A 170 -6.41 35.50 13.91
C LEU A 170 -6.91 36.93 14.12
N ILE A 171 -6.50 37.59 15.20
CA ILE A 171 -6.92 38.98 15.50
C ILE A 171 -6.24 39.99 14.55
N LYS A 172 -4.99 39.74 14.18
CA LYS A 172 -4.22 40.69 13.36
C LYS A 172 -4.71 40.74 11.92
N LEU A 173 -4.89 39.57 11.30
CA LEU A 173 -5.13 39.42 9.86
C LEU A 173 -6.62 39.40 9.49
N HIS A 174 -7.52 39.24 10.46
CA HIS A 174 -8.95 39.22 10.17
C HIS A 174 -9.44 40.58 9.67
N GLN A 175 -10.27 40.55 8.63
CA GLN A 175 -10.79 41.73 7.94
C GLN A 175 -11.73 42.56 8.83
N GLY A 176 -12.32 41.89 9.83
CA GLY A 176 -13.05 42.54 10.92
C GLY A 176 -14.47 42.98 10.59
N SER A 177 -15.04 42.60 9.45
CA SER A 177 -16.48 42.80 9.21
C SER A 177 -17.32 41.87 10.09
N SER A 178 -18.49 42.34 10.57
CA SER A 178 -19.44 41.50 11.33
C SER A 178 -19.79 40.21 10.59
N THR A 179 -20.05 40.30 9.29
CA THR A 179 -20.39 39.14 8.45
C THR A 179 -19.23 38.16 8.34
N ALA A 180 -18.00 38.66 8.15
CA ALA A 180 -16.80 37.83 8.08
C ALA A 180 -16.50 37.14 9.43
N GLU A 181 -16.75 37.80 10.55
CA GLU A 181 -16.61 37.20 11.89
C GLU A 181 -17.66 36.09 12.09
N MET A 182 -18.93 36.34 11.73
CA MET A 182 -19.98 35.31 11.81
C MET A 182 -19.61 34.11 10.95
N ALA A 183 -19.19 34.36 9.71
CA ALA A 183 -18.75 33.32 8.80
C ALA A 183 -17.62 32.48 9.38
N SER A 184 -16.57 33.10 9.95
CA SER A 184 -15.47 32.38 10.62
C SER A 184 -15.93 31.50 11.77
N ILE A 185 -16.75 32.07 12.65
CA ILE A 185 -17.22 31.39 13.87
C ILE A 185 -18.11 30.20 13.52
N TYR A 186 -19.09 30.40 12.63
CA TYR A 186 -20.04 29.35 12.27
C TYR A 186 -19.47 28.35 11.26
N SER A 187 -18.56 28.76 10.38
CA SER A 187 -17.75 27.83 9.57
C SER A 187 -17.02 26.83 10.46
N LEU A 188 -16.32 27.33 11.49
CA LEU A 188 -15.62 26.51 12.46
C LEU A 188 -16.58 25.63 13.27
N THR A 189 -17.60 26.25 13.86
CA THR A 189 -18.53 25.57 14.78
C THR A 189 -19.29 24.48 14.05
N ASN A 190 -19.92 24.80 12.92
CA ASN A 190 -20.71 23.85 12.14
C ASN A 190 -19.83 22.71 11.61
N SER A 191 -18.61 23.00 11.14
CA SER A 191 -17.69 21.95 10.65
C SER A 191 -17.27 21.00 11.77
N ILE A 192 -17.02 21.48 12.98
CA ILE A 192 -16.64 20.59 14.09
C ILE A 192 -17.84 19.75 14.54
N THR A 193 -18.98 20.38 14.82
CA THR A 193 -20.13 19.68 15.42
C THR A 193 -20.85 18.73 14.45
N GLN A 194 -20.82 19.01 13.13
CA GLN A 194 -21.41 18.12 12.13
C GLN A 194 -20.61 16.82 11.93
N ASN A 195 -19.30 16.87 12.10
CA ASN A 195 -18.44 15.72 11.88
C ASN A 195 -18.10 14.97 13.18
N ILE A 196 -18.24 15.62 14.34
CA ILE A 196 -17.93 15.04 15.65
C ILE A 196 -19.15 15.18 16.56
N PRO A 197 -20.07 14.18 16.56
CA PRO A 197 -21.32 14.26 17.33
C PRO A 197 -21.14 14.43 18.85
N ALA A 198 -19.96 14.06 19.38
CA ALA A 198 -19.62 14.27 20.78
C ALA A 198 -19.49 15.77 21.14
N ILE A 199 -19.09 16.61 20.18
CA ILE A 199 -18.88 18.05 20.39
C ILE A 199 -20.16 18.78 19.97
N LYS A 200 -20.72 19.54 20.91
CA LYS A 200 -21.94 20.35 20.70
C LYS A 200 -21.68 21.84 20.70
N LYS A 201 -20.54 22.27 21.25
CA LYS A 201 -20.16 23.68 21.35
C LYS A 201 -18.71 23.88 21.02
N VAL A 202 -18.36 25.07 20.53
CA VAL A 202 -16.98 25.46 20.24
C VAL A 202 -16.67 26.79 20.91
N LYS A 203 -15.56 26.85 21.63
CA LYS A 203 -15.01 28.07 22.22
C LYS A 203 -13.69 28.43 21.54
N ILE A 204 -13.57 29.69 21.15
CA ILE A 204 -12.39 30.21 20.46
C ILE A 204 -11.45 30.83 21.48
N LEU A 205 -10.18 30.42 21.43
CA LEU A 205 -9.09 30.95 22.24
C LEU A 205 -8.00 31.51 21.33
N VAL A 206 -7.27 32.51 21.81
CA VAL A 206 -6.12 33.07 21.08
C VAL A 206 -4.91 33.09 22.01
N GLU A 207 -3.81 32.46 21.60
CA GLU A 207 -2.60 32.30 22.41
C GLU A 207 -2.91 31.74 23.81
N GLY A 208 -3.85 30.80 23.89
CA GLY A 208 -4.27 30.12 25.12
C GLY A 208 -5.14 30.97 26.06
N LYS A 209 -5.55 32.18 25.65
CA LYS A 209 -6.38 33.08 26.46
C LYS A 209 -7.77 33.24 25.85
N GLU A 210 -8.74 33.44 26.73
CA GLU A 210 -10.08 33.87 26.32
C GLU A 210 -10.02 35.31 25.80
N VAL A 211 -10.71 35.55 24.69
CA VAL A 211 -10.79 36.87 24.08
C VAL A 211 -12.23 37.34 24.06
N SER A 212 -12.45 38.65 24.22
CA SER A 212 -13.79 39.24 24.22
C SER A 212 -14.42 39.24 22.84
N SER A 213 -13.62 39.41 21.79
CA SER A 213 -14.02 39.50 20.38
C SER A 213 -12.81 39.30 19.46
N ILE A 214 -13.04 38.98 18.18
CA ILE A 214 -11.95 38.88 17.19
C ILE A 214 -11.49 40.28 16.75
N LYS A 215 -12.41 41.14 16.29
CA LYS A 215 -12.19 42.55 15.91
C LYS A 215 -13.22 43.53 16.51
N GLY A 216 -14.20 43.03 17.27
CA GLY A 216 -15.08 43.88 18.09
C GLY A 216 -16.56 43.81 17.73
N HIS A 217 -16.96 43.00 16.75
CA HIS A 217 -18.36 42.91 16.33
C HIS A 217 -19.11 41.80 17.06
N ILE A 218 -18.45 40.66 17.29
CA ILE A 218 -19.06 39.51 17.95
C ILE A 218 -18.35 39.17 19.25
N SER A 219 -19.14 38.95 20.31
CA SER A 219 -18.61 38.50 21.59
C SER A 219 -18.23 37.02 21.53
N THR A 220 -16.96 36.70 21.79
CA THR A 220 -16.41 35.34 21.84
C THR A 220 -16.26 34.80 23.26
N GLN A 221 -16.85 35.47 24.26
CA GLN A 221 -16.75 35.08 25.67
C GLN A 221 -17.47 33.75 25.95
N LYS A 222 -18.57 33.49 25.25
CA LYS A 222 -19.37 32.27 25.38
C LYS A 222 -19.00 31.28 24.27
N ALA A 223 -19.19 29.99 24.56
CA ALA A 223 -19.06 28.94 23.54
C ALA A 223 -20.23 29.02 22.54
N PHE A 224 -19.93 28.85 21.27
CA PHE A 224 -20.88 28.91 20.17
C PHE A 224 -21.51 27.53 19.93
N ARG A 225 -22.81 27.53 19.65
CA ARG A 225 -23.55 26.35 19.17
C ARG A 225 -23.64 26.38 17.64
N PRO A 226 -23.83 25.23 16.99
CA PRO A 226 -24.04 25.22 15.56
C PRO A 226 -25.31 25.98 15.21
N ASP A 227 -25.23 26.71 14.12
CA ASP A 227 -26.35 27.41 13.51
C ASP A 227 -26.56 26.84 12.11
N LEU A 228 -27.64 26.07 11.96
CA LEU A 228 -27.96 25.36 10.73
C LEU A 228 -28.72 26.24 9.74
N GLU A 229 -29.27 27.39 10.17
CA GLU A 229 -29.97 28.32 9.28
C GLU A 229 -28.99 29.03 8.34
N LEU A 230 -27.73 29.15 8.76
CA LEU A 230 -26.66 29.71 7.94
C LEU A 230 -26.14 28.74 6.88
N ILE A 231 -26.56 27.47 6.89
CA ILE A 231 -26.09 26.47 5.94
C ILE A 231 -27.05 26.37 4.75
N VAL A 232 -26.51 26.46 3.54
CA VAL A 232 -27.30 26.10 2.35
C VAL A 232 -27.43 24.58 2.30
N ALA A 233 -28.68 24.08 2.40
CA ALA A 233 -28.96 22.66 2.18
C ALA A 233 -28.44 22.23 0.81
N GLU A 234 -27.72 21.10 0.77
CA GLU A 234 -27.18 20.52 -0.46
C GLU A 234 -28.36 20.31 -1.44
N LYS A 235 -28.44 21.11 -2.50
CA LYS A 235 -29.35 20.77 -3.61
C LYS A 235 -28.78 19.50 -4.21
N GLU A 236 -29.38 18.35 -3.89
CA GLU A 236 -29.16 17.12 -4.64
C GLU A 236 -29.49 17.44 -6.10
N LYS A 237 -28.46 17.67 -6.92
CA LYS A 237 -28.60 17.65 -8.37
C LYS A 237 -28.91 16.20 -8.72
N ASN A 238 -30.19 15.84 -8.69
CA ASN A 238 -30.67 14.68 -9.41
C ASN A 238 -30.36 14.93 -10.88
N SER A 239 -29.47 14.07 -11.39
CA SER A 239 -28.95 14.05 -12.75
C SER A 239 -30.05 13.82 -13.78
#